data_AF-A0AAD9UY51-F1
#
_entry.id   AF-A0AAD9UY51-F1
#
_cell.length_a   1.000
_cell.length_b   1.000
_cell.length_c   1.000
_cell.angle_alpha   90.00
_cell.angle_beta   90.00
_cell.angle_gamma   90.00
#
_symmetry.space_group_name_H-M   'P 1'
#
loop_
_entity.id
_entity.type
_entity.pdbx_description
1 polymer ?
#
loop_
_entity_poly.entity_id
_entity_poly.type
_entity_poly.pdbx_seq_one_letter_code
_entity_poly.pdbx_strand_id
1 'polypeptide(L)'
;MGGNQSNLPQKPLGFEYMCIAIRPWDKLRIIRGGDHEISIVRQAIQECWPKGIKRELLQLNGVHEFKMKGYPFSSVSSSNDAKACRRMAERILHRLYRDGWKLQLSSNLTRTNDMTTWFFKKVSVQTFPSKPLLVVGLSSYDSLMIVNAPMELHQLFKDVIERTWPNDIQKWNYKDDVLVIKLKGYPWNPHGEDTVHSRALLNKVIADLHQRQWKLYGNSNFKSGANTFFFEHDPNLPPGQPSPPQFLISFNSTDLLRVINAPENLISAVRTTIQSNWLRGIQRESSYAGSLEFKLKGTPWWADGEEAVESRYLVLKLIEALQAYGWNPVAAFDSSRKVSDKSTLVFRQSQPKQSPFFCISLNESDKLRLINAPEDVTKLCQEVIQTQYALGIQRVQTYGRSVEFKLFRNPWNCGTDGHDGIHGRNMLLHLISALGSRSWVPVLSADVSAKYVHQENGPDYPIDVDSIFFTYDPLAAQGPPPAPPSFALAYPQGLGQPYSQPLPQGFGQPYPQAPAHGFAPQGH
;
A
#
# COMPACT_ATOMS: atom_id res chain seq x y z
N MET A 1 23.88 20.86 -13.71
CA MET A 1 24.91 20.26 -14.60
C MET A 1 24.63 18.78 -14.69
N GLY A 2 24.44 18.27 -15.91
CA GLY A 2 23.83 16.97 -16.17
C GLY A 2 24.76 15.80 -15.85
N GLY A 3 24.39 15.02 -14.83
CA GLY A 3 24.91 13.67 -14.69
C GLY A 3 24.17 12.75 -15.65
N ASN A 4 24.88 11.84 -16.31
CA ASN A 4 24.28 10.78 -17.12
C ASN A 4 23.21 10.06 -16.27
N GLN A 5 21.95 10.14 -16.71
CA GLN A 5 20.86 9.46 -16.04
C GLN A 5 21.05 7.94 -16.20
N SER A 6 21.04 7.21 -15.10
CA SER A 6 21.20 5.76 -15.14
C SER A 6 19.95 5.11 -15.73
N ASN A 7 20.10 4.30 -16.77
CA ASN A 7 18.98 3.54 -17.30
C ASN A 7 18.49 2.52 -16.27
N LEU A 8 17.21 2.12 -16.38
CA LEU A 8 16.75 0.96 -15.65
C LEU A 8 17.49 -0.30 -16.12
N PRO A 9 17.71 -1.29 -15.23
CA PRO A 9 18.26 -2.59 -15.62
C PRO A 9 17.43 -3.25 -16.72
N GLN A 10 17.99 -4.20 -17.44
CA GLN A 10 17.25 -4.89 -18.51
C GLN A 10 16.03 -5.61 -17.93
N LYS A 11 14.86 -5.43 -18.59
CA LYS A 11 13.63 -6.15 -18.21
C LYS A 11 13.84 -7.65 -18.47
N PRO A 12 13.65 -8.54 -17.47
CA PRO A 12 13.71 -9.97 -17.68
C PRO A 12 12.71 -10.43 -18.75
N LEU A 13 13.07 -11.46 -19.51
CA LEU A 13 12.16 -12.08 -20.47
C LEU A 13 10.94 -12.64 -19.72
N GLY A 14 9.73 -12.39 -20.24
CA GLY A 14 8.50 -12.84 -19.59
C GLY A 14 8.17 -12.13 -18.26
N PHE A 15 8.76 -10.95 -18.00
CA PHE A 15 8.42 -10.21 -16.78
C PHE A 15 6.99 -9.64 -16.82
N GLU A 16 6.10 -10.30 -16.09
CA GLU A 16 4.65 -10.08 -16.04
C GLU A 16 4.19 -9.06 -14.97
N TYR A 17 5.03 -8.07 -14.71
CA TYR A 17 4.74 -7.01 -13.74
C TYR A 17 5.01 -5.64 -14.37
N MET A 18 4.14 -4.68 -14.05
CA MET A 18 4.33 -3.26 -14.38
C MET A 18 3.74 -2.38 -13.29
N CYS A 19 4.13 -1.11 -13.25
CA CYS A 19 3.45 -0.15 -12.40
C CYS A 19 3.15 1.16 -13.11
N ILE A 20 2.13 1.86 -12.61
CA ILE A 20 1.74 3.18 -13.08
C ILE A 20 1.85 4.16 -11.92
N ALA A 21 2.71 5.16 -12.05
CA ALA A 21 2.86 6.23 -11.07
C ALA A 21 2.09 7.48 -11.51
N ILE A 22 1.20 7.94 -10.64
CA ILE A 22 0.43 9.18 -10.82
C ILE A 22 1.22 10.31 -10.18
N ARG A 23 1.56 11.31 -10.99
CA ARG A 23 2.40 12.43 -10.57
C ARG A 23 1.62 13.74 -10.64
N PRO A 24 1.81 14.64 -9.67
CA PRO A 24 1.27 15.98 -9.75
C PRO A 24 1.97 16.72 -10.90
N TRP A 25 1.30 17.63 -11.58
CA TRP A 25 -0.12 17.95 -11.54
C TRP A 25 -0.88 17.28 -12.69
N ASP A 26 -0.12 16.77 -13.66
CA ASP A 26 -0.57 16.47 -15.01
C ASP A 26 0.20 15.31 -15.65
N LYS A 27 0.89 14.49 -14.85
CA LYS A 27 1.78 13.45 -15.36
C LYS A 27 1.38 12.06 -14.89
N LEU A 28 1.55 11.09 -15.78
CA LEU A 28 1.41 9.67 -15.49
C LEU A 28 2.60 8.93 -16.08
N ARG A 29 3.23 8.04 -15.32
CA ARG A 29 4.37 7.24 -15.79
C ARG A 29 4.03 5.76 -15.74
N ILE A 30 4.23 5.06 -16.84
CA ILE A 30 4.17 3.60 -16.92
C ILE A 30 5.60 3.08 -16.84
N ILE A 31 5.88 2.20 -15.90
CA ILE A 31 7.19 1.57 -15.70
C ILE A 31 7.03 0.08 -16.01
N ARG A 32 7.85 -0.42 -16.95
CA ARG A 32 7.82 -1.81 -17.50
C ARG A 32 6.58 -2.23 -18.28
N GLY A 33 5.67 -1.30 -18.61
CA GLY A 33 4.60 -1.55 -19.59
C GLY A 33 5.13 -1.54 -21.03
N GLY A 34 4.54 -2.34 -21.92
CA GLY A 34 4.86 -2.36 -23.35
C GLY A 34 3.96 -1.43 -24.16
N ASP A 35 4.16 -1.41 -25.49
CA ASP A 35 3.43 -0.52 -26.40
C ASP A 35 1.91 -0.73 -26.34
N HIS A 36 1.47 -1.96 -26.09
CA HIS A 36 0.06 -2.31 -25.92
C HIS A 36 -0.54 -1.66 -24.67
N GLU A 37 0.09 -1.82 -23.50
CA GLU A 37 -0.37 -1.19 -22.27
C GLU A 37 -0.31 0.35 -22.34
N ILE A 38 0.73 0.89 -22.99
CA ILE A 38 0.83 2.31 -23.28
C ILE A 38 -0.33 2.78 -24.15
N SER A 39 -0.72 2.01 -25.18
CA SER A 39 -1.86 2.31 -26.04
C SER A 39 -3.19 2.32 -25.28
N ILE A 40 -3.42 1.33 -24.40
CA ILE A 40 -4.59 1.28 -23.52
C ILE A 40 -4.73 2.58 -22.70
N VAL A 41 -3.64 3.01 -22.06
CA VAL A 41 -3.63 4.22 -21.24
C VAL A 41 -3.82 5.48 -22.10
N ARG A 42 -3.16 5.55 -23.27
CA ARG A 42 -3.31 6.67 -24.21
C ARG A 42 -4.76 6.88 -24.64
N GLN A 43 -5.43 5.80 -25.04
CA GLN A 43 -6.84 5.85 -25.46
C GLN A 43 -7.74 6.29 -24.31
N ALA A 44 -7.52 5.77 -23.10
CA ALA A 44 -8.29 6.16 -21.92
C ALA A 44 -8.13 7.66 -21.60
N ILE A 45 -6.92 8.22 -21.73
CA ILE A 45 -6.68 9.66 -21.57
C ILE A 45 -7.42 10.46 -22.66
N GLN A 46 -7.28 10.08 -23.93
CA GLN A 46 -7.89 10.81 -25.05
C GLN A 46 -9.42 10.84 -24.97
N GLU A 47 -10.05 9.76 -24.52
CA GLU A 47 -11.50 9.67 -24.38
C GLU A 47 -12.03 10.39 -23.14
N CYS A 48 -11.33 10.28 -21.99
CA CYS A 48 -11.88 10.70 -20.70
C CYS A 48 -11.38 12.08 -20.24
N TRP A 49 -10.28 12.59 -20.81
CA TRP A 49 -9.71 13.88 -20.46
C TRP A 49 -9.84 14.87 -21.64
N PRO A 50 -10.85 15.75 -21.64
CA PRO A 50 -11.18 16.59 -22.82
C PRO A 50 -10.04 17.48 -23.31
N LYS A 51 -9.13 17.89 -22.41
CA LYS A 51 -7.97 18.72 -22.76
C LYS A 51 -6.88 17.92 -23.50
N GLY A 52 -6.90 16.59 -23.40
CA GLY A 52 -6.01 15.68 -24.11
C GLY A 52 -4.57 15.66 -23.59
N ILE A 53 -3.71 15.01 -24.37
CA ILE A 53 -2.27 14.83 -24.08
C ILE A 53 -1.50 16.06 -24.59
N LYS A 54 -0.58 16.56 -23.76
CA LYS A 54 0.37 17.64 -24.11
C LYS A 54 1.65 17.08 -24.72
N ARG A 55 2.18 16.00 -24.16
CA ARG A 55 3.45 15.37 -24.58
C ARG A 55 3.52 13.93 -24.08
N GLU A 56 4.20 13.09 -24.84
CA GLU A 56 4.64 11.75 -24.42
C GLU A 56 6.17 11.64 -24.49
N LEU A 57 6.78 10.91 -23.56
CA LEU A 57 8.23 10.68 -23.52
C LEU A 57 8.54 9.23 -23.16
N LEU A 58 9.42 8.59 -23.94
CA LEU A 58 10.08 7.35 -23.55
C LEU A 58 11.43 7.68 -22.92
N GLN A 59 11.70 7.14 -21.74
CA GLN A 59 12.92 7.42 -20.97
C GLN A 59 13.39 6.18 -20.18
N LEU A 60 14.67 6.20 -19.78
CA LEU A 60 15.30 5.24 -18.86
C LEU A 60 15.10 3.76 -19.20
N ASN A 61 15.00 3.43 -20.49
CA ASN A 61 14.85 2.06 -21.00
C ASN A 61 13.68 1.26 -20.38
N GLY A 62 12.46 1.79 -20.52
CA GLY A 62 11.23 1.11 -20.10
C GLY A 62 10.27 1.96 -19.27
N VAL A 63 10.37 3.29 -19.38
CA VAL A 63 9.43 4.22 -18.76
C VAL A 63 8.78 5.10 -19.80
N HIS A 64 7.45 5.06 -19.87
CA HIS A 64 6.66 5.94 -20.73
C HIS A 64 5.93 6.98 -19.87
N GLU A 65 6.20 8.27 -20.10
CA GLU A 65 5.55 9.39 -19.42
C GLU A 65 4.52 10.05 -20.33
N PHE A 66 3.27 10.13 -19.86
CA PHE A 66 2.26 11.04 -20.39
C PHE A 66 2.27 12.34 -19.59
N LYS A 67 2.34 13.47 -20.28
CA LYS A 67 2.00 14.80 -19.73
C LYS A 67 0.72 15.28 -20.39
N MET A 68 -0.31 15.58 -19.60
CA MET A 68 -1.63 16.02 -20.06
C MET A 68 -1.72 17.54 -20.15
N LYS A 69 -2.65 18.08 -20.93
CA LYS A 69 -2.98 19.52 -20.90
C LYS A 69 -3.87 19.81 -19.68
N GLY A 70 -3.61 20.91 -18.97
CA GLY A 70 -4.29 21.24 -17.72
C GLY A 70 -3.75 20.43 -16.53
N TYR A 71 -4.52 20.33 -15.44
CA TYR A 71 -4.07 19.75 -14.17
C TYR A 71 -5.03 18.67 -13.65
N PRO A 72 -5.11 17.50 -14.31
CA PRO A 72 -6.05 16.43 -13.95
C PRO A 72 -5.92 15.97 -12.50
N PHE A 73 -4.71 15.99 -11.93
CA PHE A 73 -4.42 15.49 -10.58
C PHE A 73 -4.29 16.61 -9.53
N SER A 74 -4.69 17.84 -9.87
CA SER A 74 -4.70 18.94 -8.90
C SER A 74 -5.76 18.75 -7.82
N SER A 75 -5.37 19.01 -6.58
CA SER A 75 -6.26 19.16 -5.44
C SER A 75 -7.23 20.34 -5.62
N VAL A 76 -6.77 21.40 -6.28
CA VAL A 76 -7.57 22.55 -6.69
C VAL A 76 -8.00 22.34 -8.13
N SER A 77 -9.19 21.77 -8.33
CA SER A 77 -9.76 21.55 -9.67
C SER A 77 -11.27 21.74 -9.66
N SER A 78 -11.84 22.03 -10.83
CA SER A 78 -13.28 22.14 -11.01
C SER A 78 -13.95 20.77 -10.78
N SER A 79 -15.25 20.78 -10.45
CA SER A 79 -16.03 19.53 -10.33
C SER A 79 -15.97 18.69 -11.62
N ASN A 80 -15.98 19.35 -12.79
CA ASN A 80 -15.87 18.69 -14.09
C ASN A 80 -14.51 18.02 -14.30
N ASP A 81 -13.41 18.69 -13.92
CA ASP A 81 -12.07 18.12 -14.00
C ASP A 81 -11.89 16.97 -12.99
N ALA A 82 -12.50 17.05 -11.80
CA ALA A 82 -12.53 15.95 -10.82
C ALA A 82 -13.28 14.72 -11.36
N LYS A 83 -14.44 14.94 -11.98
CA LYS A 83 -15.20 13.89 -12.66
C LYS A 83 -14.42 13.25 -13.80
N ALA A 84 -13.85 14.04 -14.71
CA ALA A 84 -13.07 13.56 -15.84
C ALA A 84 -11.84 12.76 -15.38
N CYS A 85 -11.13 13.22 -14.35
CA CYS A 85 -10.02 12.50 -13.74
C CYS A 85 -10.43 11.12 -13.20
N ARG A 86 -11.56 11.02 -12.48
CA ARG A 86 -12.03 9.74 -11.94
C ARG A 86 -12.49 8.78 -13.03
N ARG A 87 -13.16 9.29 -14.07
CA ARG A 87 -13.51 8.50 -15.27
C ARG A 87 -12.27 7.98 -15.99
N MET A 88 -11.24 8.82 -16.13
CA MET A 88 -9.98 8.43 -16.75
C MET A 88 -9.28 7.33 -15.93
N ALA A 89 -9.18 7.49 -14.61
CA ALA A 89 -8.59 6.48 -13.73
C ALA A 89 -9.35 5.15 -13.78
N GLU A 90 -10.68 5.21 -13.72
CA GLU A 90 -11.56 4.05 -13.90
C GLU A 90 -11.31 3.35 -15.24
N ARG A 91 -11.32 4.10 -16.35
CA ARG A 91 -11.14 3.56 -17.69
C ARG A 91 -9.79 2.88 -17.87
N ILE A 92 -8.73 3.47 -17.31
CA ILE A 92 -7.39 2.87 -17.28
C ILE A 92 -7.44 1.53 -16.52
N LEU A 93 -7.90 1.53 -15.28
CA LEU A 93 -7.94 0.34 -14.44
C LEU A 93 -8.82 -0.77 -15.05
N HIS A 94 -9.99 -0.43 -15.55
CA HIS A 94 -10.93 -1.37 -16.16
C HIS A 94 -10.36 -2.01 -17.44
N ARG A 95 -9.78 -1.20 -18.34
CA ARG A 95 -9.21 -1.73 -19.59
C ARG A 95 -7.96 -2.59 -19.36
N LEU A 96 -7.08 -2.15 -18.46
CA LEU A 96 -5.92 -2.95 -18.07
C LEU A 96 -6.37 -4.28 -17.43
N TYR A 97 -7.37 -4.24 -16.56
CA TYR A 97 -7.89 -5.46 -15.95
C TYR A 97 -8.52 -6.40 -16.98
N ARG A 98 -9.29 -5.87 -17.94
CA ARG A 98 -9.79 -6.65 -19.10
C ARG A 98 -8.72 -7.20 -20.02
N ASP A 99 -7.52 -6.65 -19.97
CA ASP A 99 -6.34 -7.13 -20.69
C ASP A 99 -5.51 -8.12 -19.85
N GLY A 100 -5.93 -8.45 -18.62
CA GLY A 100 -5.20 -9.36 -17.74
C GLY A 100 -4.22 -8.70 -16.80
N TRP A 101 -4.17 -7.38 -16.73
CA TRP A 101 -3.38 -6.67 -15.75
C TRP A 101 -4.21 -6.41 -14.49
N LYS A 102 -4.10 -7.31 -13.51
CA LYS A 102 -4.80 -7.19 -12.23
C LYS A 102 -4.00 -6.33 -11.26
N LEU A 103 -4.66 -5.32 -10.70
CA LEU A 103 -4.11 -4.51 -9.63
C LEU A 103 -3.77 -5.40 -8.42
N GLN A 104 -2.50 -5.37 -8.01
CA GLN A 104 -2.02 -6.06 -6.82
C GLN A 104 -2.07 -5.14 -5.60
N LEU A 105 -1.69 -3.86 -5.80
CA LEU A 105 -1.53 -2.89 -4.74
C LEU A 105 -1.58 -1.47 -5.29
N SER A 106 -2.12 -0.55 -4.50
CA SER A 106 -1.98 0.89 -4.63
C SER A 106 -1.16 1.40 -3.44
N SER A 107 -0.16 2.25 -3.68
CA SER A 107 0.70 2.75 -2.61
C SER A 107 1.20 4.17 -2.84
N ASN A 108 1.23 4.97 -1.78
CA ASN A 108 1.80 6.32 -1.78
C ASN A 108 3.28 6.22 -1.39
N LEU A 109 4.17 6.21 -2.39
CA LEU A 109 5.58 5.86 -2.20
C LEU A 109 6.52 7.07 -2.08
N THR A 110 5.98 8.29 -2.04
CA THR A 110 6.82 9.49 -2.12
C THR A 110 6.37 10.55 -1.14
N ARG A 111 7.34 11.26 -0.58
CA ARG A 111 7.13 12.29 0.45
C ARG A 111 6.60 13.59 -0.12
N THR A 112 6.96 13.94 -1.35
CA THR A 112 6.73 15.30 -1.87
C THR A 112 5.68 15.35 -2.95
N ASN A 113 5.93 14.66 -4.06
CA ASN A 113 5.21 14.95 -5.29
C ASN A 113 4.23 13.82 -5.66
N ASP A 114 4.68 12.60 -5.90
CA ASP A 114 3.79 11.59 -6.48
C ASP A 114 2.67 11.17 -5.53
N MET A 115 1.50 10.92 -6.09
CA MET A 115 0.27 10.72 -5.31
C MET A 115 0.07 9.24 -5.01
N THR A 116 -0.18 8.42 -6.02
CA THR A 116 -0.33 6.96 -5.88
C THR A 116 0.43 6.25 -6.98
N THR A 117 0.97 5.07 -6.64
CA THR A 117 1.54 4.10 -7.57
C THR A 117 0.69 2.84 -7.57
N TRP A 118 0.25 2.43 -8.75
CA TRP A 118 -0.45 1.17 -8.97
C TRP A 118 0.51 0.09 -9.42
N PHE A 119 0.53 -1.05 -8.74
CA PHE A 119 1.29 -2.23 -9.12
C PHE A 119 0.36 -3.25 -9.75
N PHE A 120 0.72 -3.75 -10.92
CA PHE A 120 -0.05 -4.73 -11.67
C PHE A 120 0.75 -6.00 -11.87
N LYS A 121 0.04 -7.13 -11.88
CA LYS A 121 0.54 -8.44 -12.30
C LYS A 121 -0.32 -8.94 -13.45
N LYS A 122 0.31 -9.52 -14.47
CA LYS A 122 -0.43 -10.24 -15.52
C LYS A 122 -1.05 -11.51 -14.92
N VAL A 123 -2.32 -11.74 -15.17
CA VAL A 123 -3.07 -12.91 -14.72
C VAL A 123 -3.83 -13.52 -15.89
N SER A 124 -4.11 -14.82 -15.81
CA SER A 124 -4.87 -15.53 -16.84
C SER A 124 -6.26 -14.92 -17.03
N VAL A 125 -6.73 -14.93 -18.29
CA VAL A 125 -7.90 -14.21 -18.81
C VAL A 125 -9.25 -14.83 -18.42
N GLN A 126 -9.28 -15.72 -17.45
CA GLN A 126 -10.41 -16.65 -17.27
C GLN A 126 -11.71 -15.98 -16.80
N THR A 127 -11.66 -14.83 -16.11
CA THR A 127 -12.85 -14.05 -15.73
C THR A 127 -12.51 -12.56 -15.61
N PHE A 128 -12.76 -11.76 -16.64
CA PHE A 128 -12.60 -10.30 -16.56
C PHE A 128 -13.92 -9.59 -16.34
N PRO A 129 -13.91 -8.41 -15.68
CA PRO A 129 -15.12 -7.65 -15.47
C PRO A 129 -15.69 -7.20 -16.82
N SER A 130 -16.93 -7.57 -17.08
CA SER A 130 -17.69 -7.08 -18.24
C SER A 130 -18.22 -5.66 -18.03
N LYS A 131 -18.47 -5.29 -16.77
CA LYS A 131 -18.99 -3.98 -16.37
C LYS A 131 -17.84 -3.00 -16.03
N PRO A 132 -17.99 -1.70 -16.32
CA PRO A 132 -17.09 -0.67 -15.80
C PRO A 132 -16.98 -0.74 -14.27
N LEU A 133 -15.86 -0.27 -13.71
CA LEU A 133 -15.75 -0.18 -12.25
C LEU A 133 -16.66 0.93 -11.73
N LEU A 134 -17.33 0.67 -10.61
CA LEU A 134 -18.03 1.70 -9.85
C LEU A 134 -16.99 2.48 -9.05
N VAL A 135 -17.06 3.81 -9.09
CA VAL A 135 -16.11 4.68 -8.39
C VAL A 135 -16.83 5.46 -7.29
N VAL A 136 -16.31 5.40 -6.06
CA VAL A 136 -16.75 6.26 -4.95
C VAL A 136 -15.62 7.22 -4.61
N GLY A 137 -15.77 8.48 -5.00
CA GLY A 137 -14.76 9.52 -4.77
C GLY A 137 -15.12 10.45 -3.61
N LEU A 138 -14.19 10.62 -2.68
CA LEU A 138 -14.28 11.67 -1.64
C LEU A 138 -13.97 13.03 -2.28
N SER A 139 -14.93 13.94 -2.28
CA SER A 139 -14.94 15.18 -3.07
C SER A 139 -15.14 16.40 -2.18
N SER A 140 -14.38 17.47 -2.43
CA SER A 140 -14.32 18.63 -1.53
C SER A 140 -14.07 18.15 -0.08
N TYR A 141 -14.65 18.80 0.92
CA TYR A 141 -14.57 18.38 2.32
C TYR A 141 -15.80 17.60 2.80
N ASP A 142 -16.85 17.55 1.99
CA ASP A 142 -18.20 17.18 2.45
C ASP A 142 -19.06 16.43 1.43
N SER A 143 -18.49 15.97 0.31
CA SER A 143 -19.29 15.37 -0.76
C SER A 143 -18.75 14.01 -1.19
N LEU A 144 -19.65 13.07 -1.48
CA LEU A 144 -19.35 11.88 -2.26
C LEU A 144 -19.66 12.16 -3.73
N MET A 145 -18.75 11.77 -4.62
CA MET A 145 -18.97 11.77 -6.07
C MET A 145 -18.87 10.33 -6.56
N ILE A 146 -20.01 9.78 -6.95
CA ILE A 146 -20.13 8.39 -7.39
C ILE A 146 -20.24 8.35 -8.91
N VAL A 147 -19.35 7.59 -9.56
CA VAL A 147 -19.28 7.44 -11.03
C VAL A 147 -19.58 5.99 -11.38
N ASN A 148 -20.29 5.76 -12.48
CA ASN A 148 -20.70 4.44 -12.97
C ASN A 148 -21.52 3.61 -11.98
N ALA A 149 -22.19 4.23 -11.01
CA ALA A 149 -23.14 3.52 -10.16
C ALA A 149 -24.46 3.27 -10.91
N PRO A 150 -24.88 1.99 -11.04
CA PRO A 150 -26.22 1.66 -11.51
C PRO A 150 -27.31 2.39 -10.69
N MET A 151 -28.42 2.73 -11.33
CA MET A 151 -29.49 3.55 -10.71
C MET A 151 -30.06 2.88 -9.45
N GLU A 152 -30.15 1.55 -9.43
CA GLU A 152 -30.60 0.77 -8.30
C GLU A 152 -29.72 0.91 -7.05
N LEU A 153 -28.47 1.35 -7.19
CA LEU A 153 -27.57 1.62 -6.07
C LEU A 153 -27.66 3.05 -5.54
N HIS A 154 -28.38 3.95 -6.19
CA HIS A 154 -28.40 5.36 -5.75
C HIS A 154 -29.06 5.51 -4.38
N GLN A 155 -30.15 4.78 -4.15
CA GLN A 155 -30.81 4.79 -2.84
C GLN A 155 -29.96 4.14 -1.76
N LEU A 156 -29.16 3.11 -2.10
CA LEU A 156 -28.22 2.50 -1.15
C LEU A 156 -27.29 3.53 -0.53
N PHE A 157 -26.68 4.40 -1.34
CA PHE A 157 -25.74 5.40 -0.80
C PHE A 157 -26.44 6.35 0.16
N LYS A 158 -27.69 6.74 -0.12
CA LYS A 158 -28.45 7.63 0.76
C LYS A 158 -28.78 6.94 2.08
N ASP A 159 -29.32 5.73 2.01
CA ASP A 159 -29.65 4.92 3.19
C ASP A 159 -28.43 4.68 4.09
N VAL A 160 -27.26 4.39 3.49
CA VAL A 160 -26.02 4.20 4.25
C VAL A 160 -25.61 5.49 4.96
N ILE A 161 -25.68 6.63 4.27
CA ILE A 161 -25.34 7.93 4.85
C ILE A 161 -26.27 8.25 6.02
N GLU A 162 -27.59 8.14 5.84
CA GLU A 162 -28.59 8.43 6.88
C GLU A 162 -28.42 7.54 8.12
N ARG A 163 -27.93 6.30 7.96
CA ARG A 163 -27.69 5.39 9.10
C ARG A 163 -26.37 5.62 9.83
N THR A 164 -25.38 6.23 9.18
CA THR A 164 -23.99 6.25 9.69
C THR A 164 -23.41 7.64 9.90
N TRP A 165 -23.99 8.66 9.26
CA TRP A 165 -23.54 10.04 9.37
C TRP A 165 -24.55 10.87 10.20
N PRO A 166 -24.17 11.33 11.41
CA PRO A 166 -25.11 11.99 12.32
C PRO A 166 -25.73 13.28 11.80
N ASN A 167 -25.08 13.96 10.85
CA ASN A 167 -25.51 15.28 10.38
C ASN A 167 -26.40 15.21 9.13
N ASP A 168 -26.78 14.02 8.66
CA ASP A 168 -27.59 13.80 7.46
C ASP A 168 -27.00 14.32 6.13
N ILE A 169 -27.75 14.08 5.06
CA ILE A 169 -27.53 14.62 3.72
C ILE A 169 -27.98 16.09 3.68
N GLN A 170 -27.13 16.98 3.16
CA GLN A 170 -27.50 18.36 2.88
C GLN A 170 -28.29 18.47 1.58
N LYS A 171 -27.77 17.87 0.51
CA LYS A 171 -28.42 17.80 -0.80
C LYS A 171 -27.77 16.72 -1.65
N TRP A 172 -28.46 16.28 -2.68
CA TRP A 172 -27.91 15.39 -3.67
C TRP A 172 -28.39 15.79 -5.07
N ASN A 173 -27.64 15.38 -6.09
CA ASN A 173 -28.06 15.48 -7.48
C ASN A 173 -27.48 14.32 -8.27
N TYR A 174 -28.18 13.93 -9.34
CA TYR A 174 -27.67 13.03 -10.34
C TYR A 174 -27.69 13.75 -11.69
N LYS A 175 -26.51 13.96 -12.27
CA LYS A 175 -26.37 14.63 -13.56
C LYS A 175 -25.18 14.06 -14.33
N ASP A 176 -25.35 13.92 -15.64
CA ASP A 176 -24.31 13.47 -16.57
C ASP A 176 -23.65 12.16 -16.12
N ASP A 177 -24.46 11.19 -15.69
CA ASP A 177 -24.07 9.87 -15.14
C ASP A 177 -23.16 9.91 -13.91
N VAL A 178 -23.34 10.91 -13.05
CA VAL A 178 -22.63 11.04 -11.78
C VAL A 178 -23.62 11.42 -10.68
N LEU A 179 -23.62 10.63 -9.61
CA LEU A 179 -24.37 10.94 -8.39
C LEU A 179 -23.44 11.72 -7.46
N VAL A 180 -23.84 12.93 -7.08
CA VAL A 180 -23.13 13.74 -6.10
C VAL A 180 -24.02 13.90 -4.87
N ILE A 181 -23.53 13.45 -3.72
CA ILE A 181 -24.21 13.58 -2.43
C ILE A 181 -23.38 14.49 -1.54
N LYS A 182 -23.92 15.63 -1.15
CA LYS A 182 -23.31 16.56 -0.20
C LYS A 182 -23.87 16.29 1.18
N LEU A 183 -22.98 16.03 2.14
CA LEU A 183 -23.30 15.81 3.56
C LEU A 183 -23.26 17.15 4.31
N LYS A 184 -24.01 17.29 5.41
CA LYS A 184 -23.78 18.41 6.33
C LYS A 184 -22.51 18.14 7.15
N GLY A 185 -21.73 19.18 7.46
CA GLY A 185 -20.45 19.04 8.18
C GLY A 185 -19.27 18.74 7.25
N TYR A 186 -18.17 18.22 7.80
CA TYR A 186 -16.90 18.05 7.09
C TYR A 186 -16.32 16.63 7.23
N PRO A 187 -17.00 15.57 6.75
CA PRO A 187 -16.59 14.18 6.92
C PRO A 187 -15.18 13.87 6.36
N TRP A 188 -14.69 14.62 5.36
CA TRP A 188 -13.36 14.42 4.75
C TRP A 188 -12.31 15.39 5.29
N ASN A 189 -12.68 16.22 6.26
CA ASN A 189 -11.76 16.97 7.12
C ASN A 189 -12.22 16.86 8.58
N PRO A 190 -12.42 15.64 9.10
CA PRO A 190 -13.24 15.41 10.29
C PRO A 190 -12.51 15.81 11.57
N HIS A 191 -13.26 16.28 12.58
CA HIS A 191 -12.76 16.59 13.92
C HIS A 191 -13.60 15.86 14.97
N GLY A 192 -13.00 15.54 16.13
CA GLY A 192 -13.74 14.90 17.21
C GLY A 192 -14.39 13.58 16.77
N GLU A 193 -15.68 13.41 17.08
CA GLU A 193 -16.45 12.20 16.80
C GLU A 193 -16.67 11.94 15.31
N ASP A 194 -16.65 12.97 14.46
CA ASP A 194 -16.77 12.84 12.99
C ASP A 194 -15.69 11.91 12.40
N THR A 195 -14.54 11.81 13.08
CA THR A 195 -13.44 10.92 12.68
C THR A 195 -13.81 9.44 12.74
N VAL A 196 -14.74 9.07 13.64
CA VAL A 196 -15.28 7.71 13.77
C VAL A 196 -16.42 7.51 12.77
N HIS A 197 -17.37 8.46 12.70
CA HIS A 197 -18.54 8.36 11.82
C HIS A 197 -18.16 8.32 10.34
N SER A 198 -17.20 9.15 9.89
CA SER A 198 -16.72 9.13 8.50
C SER A 198 -16.12 7.78 8.09
N ARG A 199 -15.35 7.14 8.98
CA ARG A 199 -14.76 5.81 8.77
C ARG A 199 -15.82 4.70 8.78
N ALA A 200 -16.74 4.75 9.73
CA ALA A 200 -17.86 3.82 9.83
C ALA A 200 -18.75 3.87 8.57
N LEU A 201 -19.00 5.08 8.06
CA LEU A 201 -19.74 5.30 6.81
C LEU A 201 -19.05 4.64 5.62
N LEU A 202 -17.74 4.84 5.43
CA LEU A 202 -17.00 4.22 4.33
C LEU A 202 -16.95 2.69 4.44
N ASN A 203 -16.77 2.16 5.64
CA ASN A 203 -16.85 0.72 5.90
C ASN A 203 -18.22 0.16 5.53
N LYS A 204 -19.30 0.88 5.88
CA LYS A 204 -20.66 0.47 5.57
C LYS A 204 -20.94 0.51 4.06
N VAL A 205 -20.42 1.51 3.34
CA VAL A 205 -20.46 1.53 1.86
C VAL A 205 -19.77 0.30 1.28
N ILE A 206 -18.56 -0.05 1.76
CA ILE A 206 -17.81 -1.24 1.29
C ILE A 206 -18.61 -2.52 1.55
N ALA A 207 -19.18 -2.67 2.75
CA ALA A 207 -19.95 -3.85 3.13
C ALA A 207 -21.25 -4.00 2.31
N ASP A 208 -22.02 -2.93 2.16
CA ASP A 208 -23.33 -3.00 1.49
C ASP A 208 -23.22 -3.10 -0.04
N LEU A 209 -22.13 -2.57 -0.62
CA LEU A 209 -21.79 -2.81 -2.02
C LEU A 209 -21.39 -4.28 -2.25
N HIS A 210 -20.61 -4.87 -1.33
CA HIS A 210 -20.24 -6.28 -1.42
C HIS A 210 -21.46 -7.21 -1.42
N GLN A 211 -22.50 -6.91 -0.63
CA GLN A 211 -23.79 -7.66 -0.63
C GLN A 211 -24.52 -7.61 -1.97
N ARG A 212 -24.21 -6.61 -2.79
CA ARG A 212 -24.77 -6.37 -4.13
C ARG A 212 -23.78 -6.72 -5.22
N GLN A 213 -22.85 -7.63 -4.94
CA GLN A 213 -21.87 -8.13 -5.89
C GLN A 213 -20.86 -7.07 -6.37
N TRP A 214 -20.71 -5.95 -5.66
CA TRP A 214 -19.71 -4.92 -5.93
C TRP A 214 -18.57 -5.02 -4.91
N LYS A 215 -17.50 -5.71 -5.29
CA LYS A 215 -16.33 -5.95 -4.46
C LYS A 215 -15.33 -4.81 -4.60
N LEU A 216 -14.73 -4.39 -3.49
CA LEU A 216 -13.64 -3.41 -3.52
C LEU A 216 -12.45 -3.98 -4.32
N TYR A 217 -12.16 -3.34 -5.45
CA TYR A 217 -11.05 -3.69 -6.34
C TYR A 217 -9.74 -3.01 -5.91
N GLY A 218 -9.84 -1.78 -5.41
CA GLY A 218 -8.70 -1.01 -4.91
C GLY A 218 -9.11 0.40 -4.50
N ASN A 219 -8.17 1.16 -3.94
CA ASN A 219 -8.37 2.57 -3.60
C ASN A 219 -7.13 3.38 -3.99
N SER A 220 -7.24 4.69 -4.15
CA SER A 220 -6.09 5.50 -4.59
C SER A 220 -6.25 6.97 -4.25
N ASN A 221 -5.14 7.63 -3.94
CA ASN A 221 -5.06 9.07 -3.76
C ASN A 221 -4.72 9.76 -5.10
N PHE A 222 -5.68 10.52 -5.64
CA PHE A 222 -5.50 11.29 -6.88
C PHE A 222 -5.44 12.79 -6.70
N LYS A 223 -5.94 13.30 -5.56
CA LYS A 223 -6.30 14.70 -5.35
C LYS A 223 -6.28 15.03 -3.85
N SER A 224 -5.10 14.99 -3.24
CA SER A 224 -4.76 15.40 -1.86
C SER A 224 -5.40 14.62 -0.69
N GLY A 225 -4.89 13.42 -0.45
CA GLY A 225 -4.97 12.69 0.83
C GLY A 225 -6.09 11.69 0.86
N ALA A 226 -7.33 12.15 0.72
CA ALA A 226 -8.50 11.28 0.76
C ALA A 226 -8.54 10.35 -0.47
N ASN A 227 -8.72 9.05 -0.23
CA ASN A 227 -8.73 8.04 -1.26
C ASN A 227 -10.03 8.08 -2.10
N THR A 228 -9.93 7.64 -3.35
CA THR A 228 -11.07 7.27 -4.21
C THR A 228 -11.09 5.76 -4.32
N PHE A 229 -12.27 5.17 -4.17
CA PHE A 229 -12.47 3.71 -4.13
C PHE A 229 -13.03 3.21 -5.46
N PHE A 230 -12.53 2.05 -5.91
CA PHE A 230 -12.95 1.37 -7.13
C PHE A 230 -13.57 0.02 -6.77
N PHE A 231 -14.72 -0.29 -7.35
CA PHE A 231 -15.44 -1.53 -7.09
C PHE A 231 -15.64 -2.30 -8.39
N GLU A 232 -15.23 -3.57 -8.40
CA GLU A 232 -15.50 -4.52 -9.47
C GLU A 232 -16.84 -5.20 -9.24
N HIS A 233 -17.61 -5.43 -10.30
CA HIS A 233 -18.79 -6.28 -10.23
C HIS A 233 -18.38 -7.75 -10.35
N ASP A 234 -18.57 -8.52 -9.28
CA ASP A 234 -18.25 -9.94 -9.21
C ASP A 234 -19.53 -10.79 -9.12
N PRO A 235 -20.02 -11.34 -10.25
CA PRO A 235 -21.25 -12.13 -10.27
C PRO A 235 -21.14 -13.45 -9.49
N ASN A 236 -19.92 -13.87 -9.11
CA ASN A 236 -19.70 -15.09 -8.33
C ASN A 236 -19.97 -14.88 -6.84
N LEU A 237 -20.09 -13.62 -6.39
CA LEU A 237 -20.54 -13.34 -5.04
C LEU A 237 -22.03 -13.71 -4.91
N PRO A 238 -22.44 -14.45 -3.87
CA PRO A 238 -23.83 -14.84 -3.71
C PRO A 238 -24.70 -13.59 -3.49
N PRO A 239 -25.69 -13.32 -4.37
CA PRO A 239 -26.50 -12.11 -4.27
C PRO A 239 -27.39 -12.15 -3.03
N GLY A 240 -27.48 -11.03 -2.32
CA GLY A 240 -28.40 -10.87 -1.19
C GLY A 240 -27.99 -11.61 0.10
N GLN A 241 -26.86 -12.33 0.11
CA GLN A 241 -26.30 -12.84 1.36
C GLN A 241 -25.70 -11.70 2.19
N PRO A 242 -25.84 -11.74 3.53
CA PRO A 242 -25.19 -10.75 4.39
C PRO A 242 -23.69 -10.79 4.14
N SER A 243 -23.09 -9.61 3.98
CA SER A 243 -21.64 -9.50 3.86
C SER A 243 -21.01 -10.09 5.12
N PRO A 244 -19.89 -10.82 5.01
CA PRO A 244 -19.14 -11.20 6.19
C PRO A 244 -18.89 -9.95 7.06
N PRO A 245 -19.12 -10.04 8.39
CA PRO A 245 -18.89 -8.95 9.33
C PRO A 245 -17.55 -8.26 9.10
N GLN A 246 -17.52 -6.95 9.28
CA GLN A 246 -16.33 -6.11 9.07
C GLN A 246 -16.19 -5.09 10.20
N PHE A 247 -14.95 -4.88 10.64
CA PHE A 247 -14.59 -3.85 11.61
C PHE A 247 -13.33 -3.11 11.17
N LEU A 248 -13.03 -2.01 11.85
CA LEU A 248 -11.90 -1.16 11.52
C LEU A 248 -10.92 -1.03 12.69
N ILE A 249 -9.64 -0.88 12.35
CA ILE A 249 -8.64 -0.29 13.23
C ILE A 249 -8.14 1.00 12.59
N SER A 250 -8.14 2.11 13.33
CA SER A 250 -7.56 3.38 12.88
C SER A 250 -6.51 3.91 13.84
N PHE A 251 -5.48 4.53 13.27
CA PHE A 251 -4.41 5.21 14.01
C PHE A 251 -4.71 6.71 14.02
N ASN A 252 -4.85 7.30 15.20
CA ASN A 252 -5.36 8.66 15.37
C ASN A 252 -4.40 9.47 16.24
N SER A 253 -4.33 10.78 15.97
CA SER A 253 -3.40 11.68 16.67
C SER A 253 -1.96 11.13 16.62
N THR A 254 -1.22 11.22 17.72
CA THR A 254 0.14 10.69 17.86
C THR A 254 0.17 9.30 18.53
N ASP A 255 -0.86 8.92 19.29
CA ASP A 255 -0.82 7.76 20.19
C ASP A 255 -2.15 7.03 20.43
N LEU A 256 -3.21 7.33 19.68
CA LEU A 256 -4.53 6.71 19.84
C LEU A 256 -4.78 5.63 18.79
N LEU A 257 -5.10 4.42 19.22
CA LEU A 257 -5.60 3.34 18.36
C LEU A 257 -7.08 3.15 18.63
N ARG A 258 -7.92 3.22 17.60
CA ARG A 258 -9.37 2.99 17.74
C ARG A 258 -9.80 1.73 17.04
N VAL A 259 -10.68 0.98 17.71
CA VAL A 259 -11.34 -0.19 17.18
C VAL A 259 -12.82 0.15 16.98
N ILE A 260 -13.25 0.19 15.72
CA ILE A 260 -14.58 0.68 15.32
C ILE A 260 -15.38 -0.50 14.75
N ASN A 261 -16.60 -0.71 15.26
CA ASN A 261 -17.53 -1.77 14.86
C ASN A 261 -17.01 -3.21 15.05
N ALA A 262 -16.10 -3.44 16.01
CA ALA A 262 -15.59 -4.79 16.30
C ALA A 262 -16.51 -5.58 17.24
N PRO A 263 -16.62 -6.91 17.05
CA PRO A 263 -17.16 -7.81 18.08
C PRO A 263 -16.38 -7.72 19.40
N GLU A 264 -17.07 -7.80 20.53
CA GLU A 264 -16.47 -7.65 21.86
C GLU A 264 -15.33 -8.64 22.14
N ASN A 265 -15.42 -9.86 21.62
CA ASN A 265 -14.39 -10.88 21.81
C ASN A 265 -13.04 -10.51 21.16
N LEU A 266 -13.03 -9.64 20.14
CA LEU A 266 -11.80 -9.18 19.50
C LEU A 266 -11.10 -8.06 20.26
N ILE A 267 -11.83 -7.32 21.09
CA ILE A 267 -11.27 -6.25 21.91
C ILE A 267 -10.18 -6.80 22.83
N SER A 268 -10.43 -7.95 23.46
CA SER A 268 -9.43 -8.60 24.32
C SER A 268 -8.21 -9.05 23.54
N ALA A 269 -8.39 -9.59 22.33
CA ALA A 269 -7.28 -9.98 21.46
C ALA A 269 -6.40 -8.77 21.07
N VAL A 270 -7.03 -7.64 20.70
CA VAL A 270 -6.31 -6.38 20.41
C VAL A 270 -5.55 -5.89 21.64
N ARG A 271 -6.20 -5.85 22.82
CA ARG A 271 -5.59 -5.42 24.07
C ARG A 271 -4.35 -6.25 24.42
N THR A 272 -4.48 -7.58 24.42
CA THR A 272 -3.37 -8.49 24.72
C THR A 272 -2.23 -8.30 23.73
N THR A 273 -2.54 -8.18 22.44
CA THR A 273 -1.53 -7.98 21.40
C THR A 273 -0.75 -6.69 21.61
N ILE A 274 -1.43 -5.58 21.95
CA ILE A 274 -0.77 -4.31 22.28
C ILE A 274 0.13 -4.47 23.50
N GLN A 275 -0.37 -5.06 24.59
CA GLN A 275 0.42 -5.24 25.82
C GLN A 275 1.67 -6.08 25.62
N SER A 276 1.62 -7.10 24.75
CA SER A 276 2.76 -7.97 24.47
C SER A 276 3.76 -7.40 23.47
N ASN A 277 3.33 -6.52 22.57
CA ASN A 277 4.16 -6.09 21.42
C ASN A 277 4.48 -4.58 21.41
N TRP A 278 3.83 -3.78 22.24
CA TRP A 278 4.20 -2.40 22.49
C TRP A 278 4.86 -2.27 23.86
N LEU A 279 6.19 -2.18 23.89
CA LEU A 279 6.98 -2.23 25.13
C LEU A 279 6.54 -1.18 26.17
N ARG A 280 6.08 -0.01 25.73
CA ARG A 280 5.60 1.06 26.61
C ARG A 280 4.19 0.79 27.17
N GLY A 281 3.43 -0.09 26.52
CA GLY A 281 2.10 -0.53 26.95
C GLY A 281 0.99 0.50 26.75
N ILE A 282 -0.19 0.15 27.27
CA ILE A 282 -1.40 0.97 27.22
C ILE A 282 -1.36 1.99 28.37
N GLN A 283 -1.67 3.24 28.07
CA GLN A 283 -1.85 4.32 29.06
C GLN A 283 -3.29 4.36 29.57
N ARG A 284 -4.27 4.25 28.66
CA ARG A 284 -5.69 4.37 28.98
C ARG A 284 -6.54 3.64 27.94
N GLU A 285 -7.66 3.10 28.38
CA GLU A 285 -8.73 2.60 27.52
C GLU A 285 -10.01 3.42 27.79
N SER A 286 -10.74 3.78 26.75
CA SER A 286 -12.00 4.51 26.89
C SER A 286 -12.91 4.29 25.70
N SER A 287 -14.22 4.35 25.92
CA SER A 287 -15.19 4.47 24.82
C SER A 287 -15.13 5.85 24.18
N TYR A 288 -15.24 5.91 22.86
CA TYR A 288 -15.23 7.16 22.09
C TYR A 288 -16.13 7.03 20.85
N ALA A 289 -17.22 7.79 20.78
CA ALA A 289 -18.17 7.79 19.65
C ALA A 289 -18.60 6.37 19.20
N GLY A 290 -18.90 5.47 20.15
CA GLY A 290 -19.29 4.08 19.85
C GLY A 290 -18.13 3.15 19.45
N SER A 291 -16.88 3.63 19.49
CA SER A 291 -15.66 2.84 19.32
C SER A 291 -14.92 2.64 20.65
N LEU A 292 -14.02 1.65 20.69
CA LEU A 292 -13.06 1.55 21.79
C LEU A 292 -11.75 2.23 21.38
N GLU A 293 -11.23 3.09 22.26
CA GLU A 293 -9.98 3.82 22.07
C GLU A 293 -8.93 3.36 23.08
N PHE A 294 -7.78 2.93 22.56
CA PHE A 294 -6.56 2.67 23.32
C PHE A 294 -5.60 3.85 23.16
N LYS A 295 -5.31 4.54 24.25
CA LYS A 295 -4.20 5.49 24.32
C LYS A 295 -2.93 4.73 24.68
N LEU A 296 -1.94 4.76 23.80
CA LEU A 296 -0.65 4.09 24.00
C LEU A 296 0.33 5.04 24.67
N LYS A 297 1.25 4.51 25.50
CA LYS A 297 2.33 5.34 26.03
C LYS A 297 3.34 5.62 24.91
N GLY A 298 3.76 6.88 24.76
CA GLY A 298 4.69 7.32 23.70
C GLY A 298 3.97 7.97 22.52
N THR A 299 4.58 7.91 21.34
CA THR A 299 4.02 8.53 20.11
C THR A 299 4.14 7.60 18.90
N PRO A 300 3.56 6.38 18.95
CA PRO A 300 3.75 5.36 17.91
C PRO A 300 3.31 5.82 16.51
N TRP A 301 2.32 6.70 16.42
CA TRP A 301 1.75 7.19 15.15
C TRP A 301 2.34 8.53 14.70
N TRP A 302 3.36 9.00 15.43
CA TRP A 302 4.20 10.16 15.15
C TRP A 302 5.67 9.78 15.50
N ALA A 303 6.14 8.69 14.91
CA ALA A 303 7.42 8.10 15.26
C ALA A 303 8.44 8.25 14.11
N ASP A 304 9.71 8.30 14.48
CA ASP A 304 10.87 8.08 13.61
C ASP A 304 11.84 7.07 14.25
N GLY A 305 12.97 6.81 13.60
CA GLY A 305 14.01 5.95 14.14
C GLY A 305 13.51 4.54 14.47
N GLU A 306 13.88 4.03 15.64
CA GLU A 306 13.50 2.70 16.14
C GLU A 306 12.03 2.64 16.58
N GLU A 307 11.46 3.71 17.13
CA GLU A 307 10.04 3.73 17.51
C GLU A 307 9.15 3.51 16.27
N ALA A 308 9.55 4.06 15.11
CA ALA A 308 8.86 3.83 13.85
C ALA A 308 8.94 2.37 13.34
N VAL A 309 9.96 1.61 13.74
CA VAL A 309 10.06 0.16 13.49
C VAL A 309 9.10 -0.58 14.41
N GLU A 310 9.10 -0.25 15.70
CA GLU A 310 8.23 -0.89 16.69
C GLU A 310 6.75 -0.62 16.42
N SER A 311 6.37 0.57 15.93
CA SER A 311 4.99 0.87 15.53
C SER A 311 4.50 -0.03 14.40
N ARG A 312 5.32 -0.24 13.37
CA ARG A 312 4.99 -1.12 12.24
C ARG A 312 4.99 -2.58 12.64
N TYR A 313 5.88 -2.96 13.55
CA TYR A 313 5.88 -4.27 14.18
C TYR A 313 4.59 -4.50 14.98
N LEU A 314 4.10 -3.52 15.74
CA LEU A 314 2.81 -3.61 16.43
C LEU A 314 1.65 -3.82 15.44
N VAL A 315 1.63 -3.10 14.32
CA VAL A 315 0.60 -3.30 13.28
C VAL A 315 0.67 -4.70 12.68
N LEU A 316 1.87 -5.22 12.38
CA LEU A 316 2.07 -6.61 11.94
C LEU A 316 1.47 -7.61 12.93
N LYS A 317 1.74 -7.43 14.24
CA LYS A 317 1.24 -8.34 15.28
C LYS A 317 -0.25 -8.24 15.50
N LEU A 318 -0.85 -7.07 15.33
CA LEU A 318 -2.31 -6.92 15.31
C LEU A 318 -2.93 -7.70 14.14
N ILE A 319 -2.33 -7.61 12.95
CA ILE A 319 -2.81 -8.35 11.77
C ILE A 319 -2.70 -9.87 12.01
N GLU A 320 -1.55 -10.36 12.47
CA GLU A 320 -1.33 -11.78 12.78
C GLU A 320 -2.31 -12.31 13.83
N ALA A 321 -2.48 -11.58 14.93
CA ALA A 321 -3.41 -11.96 15.99
C ALA A 321 -4.85 -12.03 15.46
N LEU A 322 -5.31 -10.99 14.78
CA LEU A 322 -6.68 -10.95 14.24
C LEU A 322 -6.93 -12.05 13.21
N GLN A 323 -5.94 -12.36 12.37
CA GLN A 323 -6.03 -13.48 11.42
C GLN A 323 -6.20 -14.82 12.15
N ALA A 324 -5.49 -15.04 13.26
CA ALA A 324 -5.65 -16.25 14.08
C ALA A 324 -7.05 -16.36 14.71
N TYR A 325 -7.75 -15.24 14.90
CA TYR A 325 -9.16 -15.19 15.33
C TYR A 325 -10.16 -15.23 14.15
N GLY A 326 -9.72 -15.44 12.91
CA GLY A 326 -10.60 -15.49 11.75
C GLY A 326 -10.90 -14.14 11.11
N TRP A 327 -10.06 -13.13 11.30
CA TRP A 327 -10.26 -11.80 10.74
C TRP A 327 -9.10 -11.41 9.83
N ASN A 328 -9.34 -11.41 8.54
CA ASN A 328 -8.32 -11.07 7.55
C ASN A 328 -8.39 -9.57 7.19
N PRO A 329 -7.24 -8.88 7.05
CA PRO A 329 -7.22 -7.55 6.48
C PRO A 329 -7.64 -7.60 5.00
N VAL A 330 -8.46 -6.66 4.57
CA VAL A 330 -8.99 -6.61 3.20
C VAL A 330 -8.74 -5.28 2.49
N ALA A 331 -8.43 -4.22 3.24
CA ALA A 331 -8.05 -2.93 2.70
C ALA A 331 -7.38 -2.08 3.77
N ALA A 332 -6.58 -1.11 3.32
CA ALA A 332 -6.22 0.07 4.08
C ALA A 332 -6.62 1.29 3.25
N PHE A 333 -7.14 2.35 3.88
CA PHE A 333 -7.51 3.57 3.16
C PHE A 333 -7.32 4.82 4.01
N ASP A 334 -7.13 5.95 3.34
CA ASP A 334 -7.13 7.28 3.95
C ASP A 334 -8.44 7.99 3.63
N SER A 335 -9.19 8.36 4.67
CA SER A 335 -10.51 9.00 4.54
C SER A 335 -10.49 10.52 4.69
N SER A 336 -9.37 11.07 5.14
CA SER A 336 -9.23 12.49 5.48
C SER A 336 -8.28 13.21 4.53
N ARG A 337 -8.48 14.52 4.41
CA ARG A 337 -7.56 15.44 3.73
C ARG A 337 -6.51 16.03 4.65
N LYS A 338 -6.55 15.71 5.94
CA LYS A 338 -5.54 16.14 6.91
C LYS A 338 -4.28 15.30 6.73
N VAL A 339 -3.16 15.99 6.60
CA VAL A 339 -1.83 15.35 6.57
C VAL A 339 -1.56 14.57 7.86
N SER A 340 -2.10 15.00 8.99
CA SER A 340 -1.94 14.30 10.27
C SER A 340 -2.76 13.02 10.42
N ASP A 341 -3.67 12.72 9.49
CA ASP A 341 -4.46 11.48 9.50
C ASP A 341 -3.64 10.32 8.95
N LYS A 342 -3.89 9.11 9.45
CA LYS A 342 -3.25 7.87 9.00
C LYS A 342 -4.26 6.95 8.35
N SER A 343 -3.76 5.86 7.77
CA SER A 343 -4.61 4.83 7.19
C SER A 343 -5.50 4.15 8.22
N THR A 344 -6.68 3.76 7.75
CA THR A 344 -7.65 2.92 8.46
C THR A 344 -7.60 1.53 7.87
N LEU A 345 -7.39 0.52 8.70
CA LEU A 345 -7.37 -0.89 8.31
C LEU A 345 -8.77 -1.48 8.40
N VAL A 346 -9.19 -2.19 7.36
CA VAL A 346 -10.47 -2.92 7.30
C VAL A 346 -10.19 -4.40 7.50
N PHE A 347 -10.85 -5.00 8.48
CA PHE A 347 -10.81 -6.43 8.74
C PHE A 347 -12.17 -7.05 8.41
N ARG A 348 -12.16 -8.20 7.74
CA ARG A 348 -13.35 -8.96 7.37
C ARG A 348 -13.29 -10.35 8.00
N GLN A 349 -14.42 -10.82 8.51
CA GLN A 349 -14.53 -12.17 9.03
C GLN A 349 -14.27 -13.20 7.92
N SER A 350 -13.54 -14.24 8.27
CA SER A 350 -13.03 -15.29 7.40
C SER A 350 -12.65 -16.52 8.25
N GLN A 351 -12.09 -17.54 7.62
CA GLN A 351 -11.55 -18.68 8.38
C GLN A 351 -10.28 -18.28 9.14
N PRO A 352 -10.13 -18.69 10.41
CA PRO A 352 -8.89 -18.58 11.15
C PRO A 352 -7.70 -19.11 10.35
N LYS A 353 -6.64 -18.32 10.25
CA LYS A 353 -5.38 -18.71 9.61
C LYS A 353 -4.22 -18.27 10.49
N GLN A 354 -3.13 -19.02 10.46
CA GLN A 354 -1.85 -18.57 10.98
C GLN A 354 -0.90 -18.50 9.79
N SER A 355 -0.58 -17.28 9.36
CA SER A 355 0.43 -17.05 8.33
C SER A 355 1.39 -15.98 8.82
N PRO A 356 2.70 -16.16 8.63
CA PRO A 356 3.66 -15.14 9.01
C PRO A 356 3.46 -13.88 8.16
N PHE A 357 3.68 -12.72 8.77
CA PHE A 357 3.71 -11.45 8.07
C PHE A 357 5.07 -10.76 8.20
N PHE A 358 5.46 -10.03 7.17
CA PHE A 358 6.55 -9.06 7.27
C PHE A 358 6.16 -7.76 6.56
N CYS A 359 6.92 -6.71 6.81
CA CYS A 359 6.65 -5.39 6.25
C CYS A 359 7.89 -4.84 5.55
N ILE A 360 7.68 -4.28 4.36
CA ILE A 360 8.63 -3.37 3.71
C ILE A 360 8.19 -1.95 4.05
N SER A 361 8.98 -1.23 4.84
CA SER A 361 8.75 0.19 5.11
C SER A 361 9.74 1.06 4.36
N LEU A 362 9.25 2.22 3.92
CA LEU A 362 10.00 3.20 3.17
C LEU A 362 10.12 4.44 4.04
N ASN A 363 11.35 4.74 4.45
CA ASN A 363 11.65 5.67 5.52
C ASN A 363 12.56 6.79 5.02
N GLU A 364 12.37 7.98 5.58
CA GLU A 364 13.11 9.17 5.20
C GLU A 364 13.16 9.33 3.66
N SER A 365 14.23 9.88 3.09
CA SER A 365 14.32 10.05 1.63
C SER A 365 14.89 8.83 0.91
N ASP A 366 15.59 7.94 1.63
CA ASP A 366 16.46 6.94 1.01
C ASP A 366 16.61 5.60 1.76
N LYS A 367 15.79 5.33 2.79
CA LYS A 367 15.88 4.09 3.57
C LYS A 367 14.74 3.15 3.23
N LEU A 368 15.06 1.86 3.07
CA LEU A 368 14.09 0.77 3.02
C LEU A 368 14.38 -0.17 4.19
N ARG A 369 13.34 -0.58 4.93
CA ARG A 369 13.50 -1.54 6.02
C ARG A 369 12.64 -2.77 5.80
N LEU A 370 13.20 -3.93 6.11
CA LEU A 370 12.49 -5.20 6.20
C LEU A 370 12.23 -5.49 7.68
N ILE A 371 10.98 -5.38 8.11
CA ILE A 371 10.56 -5.57 9.50
C ILE A 371 9.90 -6.94 9.62
N ASN A 372 10.36 -7.76 10.57
CA ASN A 372 9.88 -9.14 10.79
C ASN A 372 10.03 -10.07 9.56
N ALA A 373 11.00 -9.80 8.67
CA ALA A 373 11.25 -10.65 7.51
C ALA A 373 12.06 -11.89 7.90
N PRO A 374 11.65 -13.10 7.45
CA PRO A 374 12.49 -14.29 7.55
C PRO A 374 13.87 -14.12 6.89
N GLU A 375 14.85 -14.92 7.30
CA GLU A 375 16.23 -14.79 6.82
C GLU A 375 16.35 -15.04 5.31
N ASP A 376 15.65 -16.05 4.79
CA ASP A 376 15.62 -16.38 3.36
C ASP A 376 14.95 -15.26 2.53
N VAL A 377 13.87 -14.67 3.06
CA VAL A 377 13.20 -13.51 2.47
C VAL A 377 14.11 -12.29 2.48
N THR A 378 14.86 -12.08 3.55
CA THR A 378 15.83 -10.97 3.68
C THR A 378 16.93 -11.08 2.62
N LYS A 379 17.50 -12.28 2.43
CA LYS A 379 18.51 -12.55 1.41
C LYS A 379 17.97 -12.31 0.00
N LEU A 380 16.77 -12.83 -0.30
CA LEU A 380 16.09 -12.59 -1.57
C LEU A 380 15.88 -11.10 -1.85
N CYS A 381 15.36 -10.36 -0.88
CA CYS A 381 15.15 -8.93 -1.02
C CYS A 381 16.47 -8.18 -1.24
N GLN A 382 17.53 -8.55 -0.52
CA GLN A 382 18.85 -7.95 -0.72
C GLN A 382 19.40 -8.17 -2.14
N GLU A 383 19.32 -9.39 -2.68
CA GLU A 383 19.73 -9.70 -4.06
C GLU A 383 18.95 -8.89 -5.09
N VAL A 384 17.63 -8.75 -4.90
CA VAL A 384 16.78 -7.94 -5.78
C VAL A 384 17.14 -6.47 -5.69
N ILE A 385 17.35 -5.92 -4.50
CA ILE A 385 17.73 -4.51 -4.32
C ILE A 385 19.08 -4.26 -5.01
N GLN A 386 20.07 -5.12 -4.80
CA GLN A 386 21.40 -5.00 -5.41
C GLN A 386 21.37 -5.00 -6.93
N THR A 387 20.49 -5.81 -7.54
CA THR A 387 20.44 -5.97 -9.01
C THR A 387 19.46 -5.01 -9.69
N GLN A 388 18.38 -4.60 -9.01
CA GLN A 388 17.27 -3.85 -9.63
C GLN A 388 17.23 -2.37 -9.27
N TYR A 389 17.96 -1.97 -8.22
CA TYR A 389 18.16 -0.56 -7.88
C TYR A 389 19.48 -0.06 -8.47
N ALA A 390 19.44 0.39 -9.73
CA ALA A 390 20.64 0.76 -10.51
C ALA A 390 21.53 1.84 -9.88
N LEU A 391 21.01 2.63 -8.95
CA LEU A 391 21.78 3.66 -8.25
C LEU A 391 22.65 3.09 -7.12
N GLY A 392 22.35 1.86 -6.65
CA GLY A 392 23.12 1.12 -5.67
C GLY A 392 22.73 1.33 -4.20
N ILE A 393 23.35 0.55 -3.32
CA ILE A 393 23.15 0.57 -1.87
C ILE A 393 24.36 1.28 -1.22
N GLN A 394 24.10 2.26 -0.35
CA GLN A 394 25.14 2.91 0.45
C GLN A 394 25.55 2.05 1.65
N ARG A 395 24.57 1.44 2.32
CA ARG A 395 24.79 0.69 3.56
C ARG A 395 23.67 -0.30 3.82
N VAL A 396 24.02 -1.45 4.37
CA VAL A 396 23.08 -2.43 4.96
C VAL A 396 23.44 -2.62 6.42
N GLN A 397 22.45 -2.60 7.31
CA GLN A 397 22.67 -2.83 8.74
C GLN A 397 21.43 -3.45 9.40
N THR A 398 21.63 -4.11 10.54
CA THR A 398 20.55 -4.36 11.49
C THR A 398 20.15 -3.05 12.16
N TYR A 399 18.86 -2.78 12.27
CA TYR A 399 18.32 -1.56 12.87
C TYR A 399 17.03 -1.90 13.65
N GLY A 400 17.10 -1.95 14.98
CA GLY A 400 16.03 -2.50 15.81
C GLY A 400 15.64 -3.91 15.36
N ARG A 401 14.33 -4.17 15.21
CA ARG A 401 13.76 -5.43 14.69
C ARG A 401 13.70 -5.50 13.15
N SER A 402 14.64 -4.83 12.47
CA SER A 402 14.63 -4.73 11.01
C SER A 402 16.02 -4.83 10.40
N VAL A 403 16.06 -5.16 9.11
CA VAL A 403 17.24 -4.94 8.26
C VAL A 403 17.00 -3.68 7.44
N GLU A 404 17.88 -2.69 7.59
CA GLU A 404 17.81 -1.39 6.92
C GLU A 404 18.80 -1.34 5.74
N PHE A 405 18.28 -0.95 4.59
CA PHE A 405 19.02 -0.62 3.38
C PHE A 405 18.99 0.91 3.20
N LYS A 406 20.15 1.56 3.33
CA LYS A 406 20.31 2.95 2.90
C LYS A 406 20.70 2.96 1.42
N LEU A 407 19.84 3.53 0.58
CA LEU A 407 19.98 3.53 -0.87
C LEU A 407 20.72 4.79 -1.34
N PHE A 408 21.44 4.75 -2.46
CA PHE A 408 21.99 5.97 -3.06
C PHE A 408 20.88 6.87 -3.57
N ARG A 409 21.08 8.19 -3.48
CA ARG A 409 20.10 9.23 -3.88
C ARG A 409 18.81 9.16 -3.06
N ASN A 410 17.68 9.66 -3.58
CA ASN A 410 16.46 9.85 -2.80
C ASN A 410 15.22 9.23 -3.45
N PRO A 411 15.11 7.89 -3.51
CA PRO A 411 14.01 7.21 -4.20
C PRO A 411 12.61 7.56 -3.63
N TRP A 412 12.53 7.95 -2.36
CA TRP A 412 11.27 8.31 -1.69
C TRP A 412 11.01 9.82 -1.70
N ASN A 413 11.97 10.61 -2.19
CA ASN A 413 11.81 12.05 -2.42
C ASN A 413 11.97 12.35 -3.91
N CYS A 414 10.87 12.19 -4.66
CA CYS A 414 10.92 12.24 -6.12
C CYS A 414 11.35 13.60 -6.69
N GLY A 415 11.27 14.71 -5.95
CA GLY A 415 11.59 16.03 -6.50
C GLY A 415 10.82 16.32 -7.81
N THR A 416 11.25 17.33 -8.57
CA THR A 416 10.52 17.79 -9.75
C THR A 416 10.56 16.78 -10.91
N ASP A 417 11.72 16.16 -11.16
CA ASP A 417 11.91 15.22 -12.27
C ASP A 417 11.56 13.78 -11.93
N GLY A 418 11.58 13.35 -10.66
CA GLY A 418 11.10 12.03 -10.24
C GLY A 418 11.96 10.86 -10.68
N HIS A 419 13.23 11.08 -11.05
CA HIS A 419 14.07 10.01 -11.61
C HIS A 419 14.47 8.97 -10.55
N ASP A 420 14.91 9.39 -9.37
CA ASP A 420 15.24 8.45 -8.29
C ASP A 420 14.04 7.55 -7.93
N GLY A 421 12.83 8.14 -7.93
CA GLY A 421 11.59 7.41 -7.68
C GLY A 421 11.17 6.43 -8.76
N ILE A 422 11.71 6.56 -9.99
CA ILE A 422 11.56 5.53 -11.02
C ILE A 422 12.37 4.29 -10.65
N HIS A 423 13.61 4.48 -10.19
CA HIS A 423 14.45 3.36 -9.74
C HIS A 423 13.87 2.67 -8.50
N GLY A 424 13.37 3.45 -7.52
CA GLY A 424 12.70 2.89 -6.34
C GLY A 424 11.47 2.05 -6.70
N ARG A 425 10.64 2.52 -7.64
CA ARG A 425 9.47 1.76 -8.13
C ARG A 425 9.84 0.53 -8.94
N ASN A 426 10.87 0.61 -9.78
CA ASN A 426 11.37 -0.57 -10.48
C ASN A 426 11.82 -1.63 -9.47
N MET A 427 12.63 -1.25 -8.49
CA MET A 427 13.08 -2.14 -7.43
C MET A 427 11.90 -2.78 -6.68
N LEU A 428 10.89 -2.00 -6.26
CA LEU A 428 9.70 -2.52 -5.58
C LEU A 428 8.89 -3.47 -6.46
N LEU A 429 8.76 -3.19 -7.76
CA LEU A 429 8.09 -4.06 -8.72
C LEU A 429 8.77 -5.44 -8.79
N HIS A 430 10.10 -5.45 -8.84
CA HIS A 430 10.88 -6.69 -8.83
C HIS A 430 10.85 -7.39 -7.48
N LEU A 431 10.81 -6.66 -6.36
CA LEU A 431 10.61 -7.26 -5.03
C LEU A 431 9.27 -7.99 -4.95
N ILE A 432 8.17 -7.36 -5.37
CA ILE A 432 6.85 -7.98 -5.41
C ILE A 432 6.85 -9.24 -6.30
N SER A 433 7.52 -9.19 -7.45
CA SER A 433 7.66 -10.35 -8.34
C SER A 433 8.44 -11.49 -7.68
N ALA A 434 9.60 -11.19 -7.08
CA ALA A 434 10.46 -12.19 -6.45
C ALA A 434 9.79 -12.82 -5.22
N LEU A 435 9.15 -12.01 -4.39
CA LEU A 435 8.36 -12.44 -3.23
C LEU A 435 7.20 -13.35 -3.66
N GLY A 436 6.48 -12.97 -4.73
CA GLY A 436 5.41 -13.78 -5.29
C GLY A 436 5.86 -15.18 -5.74
N SER A 437 7.08 -15.30 -6.28
CA SER A 437 7.68 -16.61 -6.64
C SER A 437 7.99 -17.49 -5.43
N ARG A 438 8.01 -16.91 -4.22
CA ARG A 438 8.20 -17.59 -2.93
C ARG A 438 6.93 -17.61 -2.09
N SER A 439 5.76 -17.47 -2.71
CA SER A 439 4.44 -17.47 -2.04
C SER A 439 4.22 -16.32 -1.05
N TRP A 440 4.98 -15.23 -1.17
CA TRP A 440 4.74 -14.01 -0.39
C TRP A 440 3.93 -13.03 -1.22
N VAL A 441 2.77 -12.64 -0.72
CA VAL A 441 1.84 -11.74 -1.42
C VAL A 441 1.63 -10.44 -0.66
N PRO A 442 1.56 -9.29 -1.35
CA PRO A 442 1.19 -8.03 -0.71
C PRO A 442 -0.27 -8.08 -0.26
N VAL A 443 -0.53 -7.59 0.94
CA VAL A 443 -1.86 -7.62 1.57
C VAL A 443 -2.45 -6.22 1.69
N LEU A 444 -1.64 -5.25 2.13
CA LEU A 444 -2.06 -3.86 2.27
C LEU A 444 -0.87 -2.91 2.16
N SER A 445 -1.18 -1.69 1.74
CA SER A 445 -0.30 -0.51 1.79
C SER A 445 -0.94 0.48 2.75
N ALA A 446 -0.23 0.88 3.79
CA ALA A 446 -0.79 1.75 4.81
C ALA A 446 0.22 2.80 5.29
N ASP A 447 -0.27 4.01 5.50
CA ASP A 447 0.39 5.02 6.31
C ASP A 447 0.18 4.72 7.80
N VAL A 448 1.28 4.47 8.50
CA VAL A 448 1.30 4.11 9.93
C VAL A 448 1.78 5.27 10.80
N SER A 449 2.64 6.15 10.29
CA SER A 449 3.25 7.23 11.05
C SER A 449 3.18 8.52 10.27
N ALA A 450 2.45 9.49 10.83
CA ALA A 450 2.24 10.77 10.19
C ALA A 450 3.18 11.83 10.77
N LYS A 451 4.46 11.50 11.02
CA LYS A 451 5.45 12.51 11.43
C LYS A 451 5.83 13.32 10.19
N TYR A 452 5.70 14.65 10.25
CA TYR A 452 5.99 15.55 9.13
C TYR A 452 7.21 16.43 9.40
N VAL A 453 7.84 16.86 8.31
CA VAL A 453 8.77 17.98 8.32
C VAL A 453 8.00 19.22 7.90
N HIS A 454 7.98 20.22 8.79
CA HIS A 454 7.40 21.53 8.49
C HIS A 454 8.39 22.38 7.70
N GLN A 455 7.92 22.98 6.61
CA GLN A 455 8.72 23.92 5.82
C GLN A 455 8.24 25.35 6.07
N GLU A 456 9.16 26.32 6.19
CA GLU A 456 8.79 27.73 6.30
C GLU A 456 8.11 28.26 5.02
N ASN A 457 8.53 27.77 3.84
CA ASN A 457 8.10 28.27 2.53
C ASN A 457 7.77 27.13 1.53
N GLY A 458 7.04 26.11 1.98
CA GLY A 458 6.63 24.98 1.15
C GLY A 458 5.59 24.09 1.81
N PRO A 459 5.01 23.12 1.09
CA PRO A 459 4.12 22.16 1.71
C PRO A 459 4.88 21.24 2.67
N ASP A 460 4.25 20.92 3.80
CA ASP A 460 4.71 19.88 4.70
C ASP A 460 4.81 18.54 3.96
N TYR A 461 5.77 17.71 4.37
CA TYR A 461 5.98 16.39 3.78
C TYR A 461 6.24 15.36 4.88
N PRO A 462 5.72 14.13 4.74
CA PRO A 462 5.88 13.13 5.78
C PRO A 462 7.34 12.68 5.82
N ILE A 463 7.80 12.20 6.98
CA ILE A 463 9.14 11.62 7.14
C ILE A 463 9.19 10.25 6.47
N ASP A 464 8.16 9.44 6.71
CA ASP A 464 7.98 8.12 6.11
C ASP A 464 6.87 8.17 5.05
N VAL A 465 6.79 7.14 4.23
CA VAL A 465 5.65 6.94 3.32
C VAL A 465 4.98 5.60 3.63
N ASP A 466 4.06 5.18 2.77
CA ASP A 466 3.32 3.93 2.97
C ASP A 466 4.25 2.75 3.22
N SER A 467 3.79 1.85 4.09
CA SER A 467 4.42 0.57 4.36
C SER A 467 3.61 -0.55 3.74
N ILE A 468 4.30 -1.49 3.10
CA ILE A 468 3.69 -2.60 2.37
C ILE A 468 3.84 -3.87 3.21
N PHE A 469 2.71 -4.45 3.60
CA PHE A 469 2.67 -5.64 4.41
C PHE A 469 2.45 -6.86 3.53
N PHE A 470 3.20 -7.92 3.78
CA PHE A 470 3.17 -9.17 3.05
C PHE A 470 2.77 -10.31 3.97
N THR A 471 2.05 -11.29 3.43
CA THR A 471 1.76 -12.55 4.11
C THR A 471 2.24 -13.72 3.26
N TYR A 472 2.58 -14.81 3.92
CA TYR A 472 2.84 -16.07 3.23
C TYR A 472 1.51 -16.74 2.89
N ASP A 473 1.30 -17.02 1.60
CA ASP A 473 0.14 -17.74 1.11
C ASP A 473 0.55 -18.82 0.11
N PRO A 474 0.65 -20.10 0.54
CA PRO A 474 1.15 -21.18 -0.32
C PRO A 474 0.22 -21.46 -1.50
N LEU A 475 -1.05 -21.05 -1.42
CA LEU A 475 -2.03 -21.19 -2.50
C LEU A 475 -1.90 -20.07 -3.55
N ALA A 476 -1.17 -19.00 -3.26
CA ALA A 476 -1.00 -17.87 -4.16
C ALA A 476 0.13 -18.07 -5.18
N ALA A 477 0.96 -19.10 -5.03
CA ALA A 477 1.97 -19.46 -6.01
C ALA A 477 1.32 -19.92 -7.33
N GLN A 478 1.32 -19.04 -8.33
CA GLN A 478 1.08 -19.39 -9.72
C GLN A 478 2.34 -19.05 -10.52
N GLY A 479 3.07 -20.08 -10.93
CA GLY A 479 4.28 -20.00 -11.77
C GLY A 479 5.16 -21.24 -11.61
N PRO A 480 5.90 -21.67 -12.65
CA PRO A 480 6.83 -22.79 -12.53
C PRO A 480 7.93 -22.46 -11.49
N PRO A 481 8.49 -23.48 -10.80
CA PRO A 481 9.55 -23.27 -9.82
C PRO A 481 10.73 -22.51 -10.44
N PRO A 482 11.46 -21.69 -9.66
CA PRO A 482 12.63 -20.98 -10.16
C PRO A 482 13.62 -21.99 -10.76
N ALA A 483 14.09 -21.71 -11.98
CA ALA A 483 15.17 -22.48 -12.57
C ALA A 483 16.38 -22.44 -11.62
N PRO A 484 17.04 -23.58 -11.36
CA PRO A 484 18.22 -23.60 -10.50
C PRO A 484 19.27 -22.64 -11.05
N PRO A 485 20.08 -22.00 -10.17
CA PRO A 485 21.14 -21.09 -10.61
C PRO A 485 22.03 -21.80 -11.62
N SER A 486 22.27 -21.14 -12.76
CA SER A 486 23.10 -21.63 -13.86
C SER A 486 24.58 -21.57 -13.48
N PHE A 487 24.98 -22.38 -12.51
CA PHE A 487 26.36 -22.76 -12.21
C PHE A 487 26.38 -24.22 -11.74
N ALA A 488 26.13 -25.12 -12.67
CA ALA A 488 26.59 -26.49 -12.59
C ALA A 488 26.88 -26.94 -14.03
N LEU A 489 28.04 -26.54 -14.55
CA LEU A 489 28.63 -27.26 -15.68
C LEU A 489 28.80 -28.71 -15.20
N ALA A 490 28.18 -29.63 -15.94
CA ALA A 490 28.28 -31.05 -15.68
C ALA A 490 29.76 -31.46 -15.65
N TYR A 491 30.19 -32.02 -14.52
CA TYR A 491 31.42 -32.79 -14.49
C TYR A 491 31.26 -33.97 -15.46
N PRO A 492 32.21 -34.19 -16.40
CA PRO A 492 32.20 -35.38 -17.23
C PRO A 492 32.27 -36.62 -16.33
N GLN A 493 31.27 -37.49 -16.43
CA GLN A 493 31.35 -38.83 -15.85
C GLN A 493 32.50 -39.59 -16.52
N GLY A 494 33.52 -39.92 -15.75
CA GLY A 494 34.59 -40.79 -16.19
C GLY A 494 35.89 -40.47 -15.50
N LEU A 495 36.07 -41.04 -14.30
CA LEU A 495 37.29 -41.73 -13.84
C LEU A 495 37.13 -42.08 -12.35
N GLY A 496 37.21 -43.38 -12.08
CA GLY A 496 37.47 -44.09 -10.82
C GLY A 496 37.26 -43.38 -9.48
N GLN A 497 36.36 -43.95 -8.67
CA GLN A 497 36.51 -43.92 -7.21
C GLN A 497 37.86 -44.52 -6.79
N PRO A 498 38.48 -43.96 -5.75
CA PRO A 498 39.12 -44.79 -4.73
C PRO A 498 38.50 -44.55 -3.35
N TYR A 499 38.44 -45.66 -2.62
CA TYR A 499 37.88 -45.84 -1.28
C TYR A 499 38.53 -45.00 -0.17
N SER A 500 37.79 -44.93 0.96
CA SER A 500 38.23 -44.84 2.38
C SER A 500 38.56 -43.44 2.94
N GLN A 501 38.21 -43.02 4.17
CA GLN A 501 37.94 -43.67 5.47
C GLN A 501 36.95 -42.85 6.35
N PRO A 502 36.41 -43.40 7.47
CA PRO A 502 35.60 -42.66 8.43
C PRO A 502 36.44 -41.78 9.39
N LEU A 503 35.83 -40.69 9.87
CA LEU A 503 36.41 -39.71 10.80
C LEU A 503 36.73 -40.31 12.19
N PRO A 504 37.88 -39.98 12.82
CA PRO A 504 38.13 -40.31 14.21
C PRO A 504 37.50 -39.30 15.17
N GLN A 505 36.91 -39.83 16.25
CA GLN A 505 36.53 -39.09 17.46
C GLN A 505 37.77 -38.59 18.23
N GLY A 506 37.68 -37.39 18.80
CA GLY A 506 38.16 -37.15 20.17
C GLY A 506 39.17 -36.03 20.39
N PHE A 507 38.93 -35.34 21.53
CA PHE A 507 39.79 -34.48 22.35
C PHE A 507 39.78 -32.97 22.11
N GLY A 508 39.32 -32.27 23.15
CA GLY A 508 39.28 -30.81 23.26
C GLY A 508 40.47 -30.21 24.02
N GLN A 509 40.36 -28.89 24.22
CA GLN A 509 40.97 -27.98 25.21
C GLN A 509 40.92 -26.55 24.59
N PRO A 510 40.99 -25.46 25.38
CA PRO A 510 40.01 -24.37 25.31
C PRO A 510 40.57 -23.09 24.67
N TYR A 511 39.66 -22.22 24.22
CA TYR A 511 39.99 -20.89 23.69
C TYR A 511 40.55 -19.97 24.78
N PRO A 512 41.60 -19.16 24.51
CA PRO A 512 42.08 -18.15 25.44
C PRO A 512 41.14 -16.95 25.51
N GLN A 513 40.88 -16.49 26.74
CA GLN A 513 40.14 -15.28 27.07
C GLN A 513 40.86 -14.02 26.57
N ALA A 514 40.10 -13.11 25.94
CA ALA A 514 40.55 -11.75 25.62
C ALA A 514 40.41 -10.83 26.87
N PRO A 515 41.33 -9.89 27.12
CA PRO A 515 41.27 -9.02 28.28
C PRO A 515 40.22 -7.90 28.12
N ALA A 516 39.50 -7.68 29.22
CA ALA A 516 38.54 -6.59 29.39
C ALA A 516 39.25 -5.23 29.50
N HIS A 517 38.88 -4.28 28.64
CA HIS A 517 39.16 -2.87 28.86
C HIS A 517 37.88 -2.16 29.32
N GLY A 518 37.92 -1.68 30.56
CA GLY A 518 36.87 -0.87 31.17
C GLY A 518 36.83 0.54 30.58
N PHE A 519 35.62 1.03 30.34
CA PHE A 519 35.34 2.44 30.05
C PHE A 519 34.75 3.10 31.31
N ALA A 520 35.44 4.15 31.79
CA ALA A 520 34.90 5.10 32.75
C ALA A 520 34.08 6.19 32.01
N PRO A 521 33.06 6.78 32.65
CA PRO A 521 32.24 7.82 32.03
C PRO A 521 32.87 9.21 32.20
N GLN A 522 32.89 10.01 31.13
CA GLN A 522 33.08 11.46 31.22
C GLN A 522 31.75 12.14 30.89
N GLY A 523 31.29 12.98 31.82
CA GLY A 523 30.25 13.95 31.59
C GLY A 523 30.82 15.22 30.95
N HIS A 524 30.01 15.84 30.09
CA HIS A 524 29.58 17.24 30.18
C HIS A 524 28.43 17.47 29.20
#